data_AF-A0A9E3EVD3-F1
#
_entry.id   AF-A0A9E3EVD3-F1
#
_cell.length_a   1.000
_cell.length_b   1.000
_cell.length_c   1.000
_cell.angle_alpha   90.00
_cell.angle_beta   90.00
_cell.angle_gamma   90.00
#
_symmetry.space_group_name_H-M   'P 1'
#
loop_
_entity.id
_entity.type
_entity.pdbx_description
1 polymer ?
#
loop_
_entity_poly.entity_id
_entity_poly.type
_entity_poly.pdbx_seq_one_letter_code
_entity_poly.pdbx_strand_id
1 'polypeptide(L)'
;MAEALRHGTERLRNAGIDSPRREARLLLGHALGRTQTDLLAAPDDAIDPGAYLSLIARRAGREPLAQILGTREFWSLDFEVSPETLIPRPDSETLIEAVLAAFPDRRAVRRVLDLGTGTGCLLLAALTEFPWAFGVGLDRTPLAAALAWRNARRLGLGTRAAFLAGDWARAIAGRFDLVLCNPPYVPTGEIGGLMPEVARYEPASALDGGMDGLRAYAALLPELTRLLAPSGAAVLELGHGQAGAVAGLAIRAGLTTSIRADLAGIPRALVGRPQGEGAGSAKNRLASQSGESSLAVGAGRGPRPLPWYPG
;
A
#
# COMPACT_ATOMS: atom_id res chain seq x y z
N MET A 1 -23.24 -0.81 34.06
CA MET A 1 -22.74 -0.94 32.67
C MET A 1 -23.84 -0.85 31.58
N ALA A 2 -24.97 -1.54 31.72
CA ALA A 2 -26.02 -1.57 30.68
C ALA A 2 -26.59 -0.19 30.30
N GLU A 3 -26.78 0.71 31.26
CA GLU A 3 -27.26 2.07 31.01
C GLU A 3 -26.26 2.91 30.22
N ALA A 4 -24.98 2.88 30.61
CA ALA A 4 -23.90 3.54 29.87
C ALA A 4 -23.82 3.03 28.41
N LEU A 5 -23.97 1.72 28.18
CA LEU A 5 -24.02 1.16 26.83
C LEU A 5 -25.23 1.66 26.03
N ARG A 6 -26.42 1.73 26.64
CA ARG A 6 -27.61 2.28 25.99
C ARG A 6 -27.40 3.74 25.60
N HIS A 7 -26.92 4.55 26.54
CA HIS A 7 -26.64 5.97 26.31
C HIS A 7 -25.61 6.18 25.20
N GLY A 8 -24.47 5.47 25.27
CA GLY A 8 -23.42 5.56 24.25
C GLY A 8 -23.91 5.10 22.87
N THR A 9 -24.65 4.00 22.80
CA THR A 9 -25.24 3.50 21.55
C THR A 9 -26.15 4.54 20.92
N GLU A 10 -27.02 5.17 21.71
CA GLU A 10 -27.95 6.19 21.23
C GLU A 10 -27.20 7.42 20.70
N ARG A 11 -26.21 7.89 21.45
CA ARG A 11 -25.34 9.00 21.03
C ARG A 11 -24.61 8.73 19.72
N LEU A 12 -24.04 7.54 19.55
CA LEU A 12 -23.33 7.17 18.32
C LEU A 12 -24.30 7.00 17.14
N ARG A 13 -25.51 6.47 17.38
CA ARG A 13 -26.55 6.38 16.35
C ARG A 13 -26.94 7.78 15.85
N ASN A 14 -27.18 8.72 16.75
CA ASN A 14 -27.54 10.10 16.41
C ASN A 14 -26.41 10.86 15.71
N ALA A 15 -25.15 10.43 15.88
CA ALA A 15 -23.99 10.93 15.14
C ALA A 15 -23.76 10.23 13.79
N GLY A 16 -24.67 9.34 13.37
CA GLY A 16 -24.59 8.62 12.10
C GLY A 16 -23.45 7.58 12.04
N ILE A 17 -23.05 7.01 13.17
CA ILE A 17 -22.07 5.90 13.19
C ILE A 17 -22.77 4.61 12.74
N ASP A 18 -22.16 3.87 11.81
CA ASP A 18 -22.76 2.68 11.18
C ASP A 18 -23.02 1.52 12.16
N SER A 19 -22.08 1.31 13.11
CA SER A 19 -22.10 0.20 14.07
C SER A 19 -22.17 0.65 15.52
N PRO A 20 -23.17 1.48 15.91
CA PRO A 20 -23.12 2.26 17.14
C PRO A 20 -23.07 1.39 18.40
N ARG A 21 -23.80 0.27 18.43
CA ARG A 21 -23.80 -0.66 19.57
C ARG A 21 -22.46 -1.37 19.74
N ARG A 22 -21.84 -1.78 18.63
CA ARG A 22 -20.54 -2.46 18.64
C ARG A 22 -19.46 -1.50 19.11
N GLU A 23 -19.43 -0.30 18.55
CA GLU A 23 -18.42 0.70 18.88
C GLU A 23 -18.56 1.22 20.32
N ALA A 24 -19.78 1.45 20.80
CA ALA A 24 -20.01 1.80 22.21
C ALA A 24 -19.45 0.72 23.17
N ARG A 25 -19.59 -0.57 22.81
CA ARG A 25 -19.04 -1.66 23.61
C ARG A 25 -17.51 -1.73 23.55
N LEU A 26 -16.91 -1.43 22.40
CA LEU A 26 -15.45 -1.35 22.26
C LEU A 26 -14.87 -0.20 23.10
N LEU A 27 -15.50 0.98 23.05
CA LEU A 27 -15.10 2.13 23.86
C LEU A 27 -15.29 1.88 25.36
N LEU A 28 -16.32 1.13 25.75
CA LEU A 28 -16.50 0.74 27.14
C LEU A 28 -15.37 -0.20 27.62
N GLY A 29 -15.01 -1.20 26.80
CA GLY A 29 -13.88 -2.07 27.10
C GLY A 29 -12.58 -1.30 27.24
N HIS A 30 -12.35 -0.35 26.34
CA HIS A 30 -11.19 0.55 26.40
C HIS A 30 -11.16 1.39 27.69
N ALA A 31 -12.29 1.98 28.08
CA ALA A 31 -12.39 2.76 29.34
C ALA A 31 -12.08 1.91 30.59
N LEU A 32 -12.35 0.61 30.54
CA LEU A 32 -12.13 -0.34 31.63
C LEU A 32 -10.77 -1.06 31.55
N GLY A 33 -10.00 -0.86 30.48
CA GLY A 33 -8.77 -1.63 30.22
C GLY A 33 -9.03 -3.14 30.01
N ARG A 34 -10.21 -3.49 29.46
CA ARG A 34 -10.71 -4.87 29.35
C ARG A 34 -11.07 -5.26 27.92
N THR A 35 -10.92 -6.54 27.62
CA THR A 35 -11.37 -7.12 26.35
C THR A 35 -12.89 -7.32 26.35
N GLN A 36 -13.47 -7.55 25.18
CA GLN A 36 -14.89 -7.86 25.06
C GLN A 36 -15.28 -9.14 25.81
N THR A 37 -14.38 -10.12 25.84
CA THR A 37 -14.57 -11.37 26.58
C THR A 37 -14.64 -11.11 28.08
N ASP A 38 -13.76 -10.25 28.60
CA ASP A 38 -13.74 -9.91 30.04
C ASP A 38 -15.03 -9.21 30.46
N LEU A 39 -15.58 -8.34 29.60
CA LEU A 39 -16.85 -7.64 29.87
C LEU A 39 -18.06 -8.60 29.93
N LEU A 40 -18.02 -9.70 29.19
CA LEU A 40 -19.08 -10.72 29.23
C LEU A 40 -18.97 -11.60 30.49
N ALA A 41 -17.75 -11.84 30.97
CA ALA A 41 -17.48 -12.66 32.14
C ALA A 41 -17.76 -11.93 33.47
N ALA A 42 -17.61 -10.60 33.51
CA ALA A 42 -17.79 -9.79 34.71
C ALA A 42 -18.53 -8.46 34.40
N PRO A 43 -19.87 -8.45 34.37
CA PRO A 43 -20.68 -7.31 33.95
C PRO A 43 -20.94 -6.25 35.05
N ASP A 44 -20.38 -6.42 36.26
CA ASP A 44 -20.67 -5.58 37.44
C ASP A 44 -19.52 -4.67 37.87
N ASP A 45 -18.57 -4.45 36.97
CA ASP A 45 -17.44 -3.57 37.22
C ASP A 45 -17.84 -2.09 37.32
N ALA A 46 -17.19 -1.38 38.25
CA ALA A 46 -17.35 0.06 38.40
C ALA A 46 -16.72 0.76 37.19
N ILE A 47 -17.56 1.43 36.39
CA ILE A 47 -17.11 2.28 35.28
C ILE A 47 -16.92 3.69 35.83
N ASP A 48 -15.81 4.35 35.50
CA ASP A 48 -15.74 5.82 35.55
C ASP A 48 -16.61 6.39 34.42
N PRO A 49 -17.79 6.97 34.73
CA PRO A 49 -18.69 7.48 33.70
C PRO A 49 -18.05 8.62 32.90
N GLY A 50 -17.17 9.42 33.52
CA GLY A 50 -16.50 10.54 32.87
C GLY A 50 -15.57 10.09 31.75
N ALA A 51 -14.74 9.09 32.01
CA ALA A 51 -13.84 8.50 31.01
C ALA A 51 -14.61 7.94 29.81
N TYR A 52 -15.64 7.12 30.05
CA TYR A 52 -16.43 6.53 28.96
C TYR A 52 -17.22 7.58 28.15
N LEU A 53 -17.85 8.56 28.81
CA LEU A 53 -18.58 9.63 28.12
C LEU A 53 -17.67 10.49 27.24
N SER A 54 -16.43 10.73 27.68
CA SER A 54 -15.42 11.44 26.88
C SER A 54 -15.09 10.69 25.58
N LEU A 55 -14.90 9.37 25.64
CA LEU A 55 -14.65 8.53 24.46
C LEU A 55 -15.85 8.53 23.49
N ILE A 56 -17.07 8.45 24.02
CA ILE A 56 -18.30 8.54 23.22
C ILE A 56 -18.42 9.92 22.56
N ALA A 57 -18.06 10.99 23.25
CA ALA A 57 -18.09 12.34 22.68
C ALA A 57 -17.08 12.50 21.53
N ARG A 58 -15.84 12.01 21.71
CA ARG A 58 -14.83 11.95 20.64
C ARG A 58 -15.34 11.20 19.42
N ARG A 59 -15.89 9.99 19.62
CA ARG A 59 -16.41 9.18 18.53
C ARG A 59 -17.63 9.82 17.84
N ALA A 60 -18.54 10.41 18.61
CA ALA A 60 -19.67 11.17 18.06
C ALA A 60 -19.20 12.41 17.26
N GLY A 61 -18.02 12.96 17.56
CA GLY A 61 -17.33 13.98 16.77
C GLY A 61 -16.75 13.48 15.44
N ARG A 62 -16.92 12.19 15.11
CA ARG A 62 -16.37 11.49 13.95
C ARG A 62 -14.87 11.21 14.01
N GLU A 63 -14.25 11.30 15.19
CA GLU A 63 -12.89 10.80 15.35
C GLU A 63 -12.86 9.28 15.08
N PRO A 64 -11.88 8.76 14.30
CA PRO A 64 -11.82 7.35 13.97
C PRO A 64 -11.72 6.49 15.23
N LEU A 65 -12.52 5.42 15.30
CA LEU A 65 -12.50 4.50 16.44
C LEU A 65 -11.10 3.96 16.71
N ALA A 66 -10.33 3.61 15.67
CA ALA A 66 -8.97 3.10 15.85
C ALA A 66 -8.02 4.13 16.48
N GLN A 67 -8.16 5.42 16.17
CA GLN A 67 -7.36 6.47 16.83
C GLN A 67 -7.78 6.66 18.30
N ILE A 68 -9.07 6.51 18.61
CA ILE A 68 -9.56 6.54 20.00
C ILE A 68 -9.02 5.35 20.79
N LEU A 69 -9.03 4.15 20.19
CA LEU A 69 -8.54 2.91 20.82
C LEU A 69 -7.00 2.84 20.83
N GLY A 70 -6.33 3.59 19.96
CA GLY A 70 -4.88 3.55 19.73
C GLY A 70 -4.39 2.37 18.90
N THR A 71 -5.29 1.47 18.47
CA THR A 71 -4.93 0.26 17.72
C THR A 71 -5.88 -0.09 16.58
N ARG A 72 -5.37 -0.88 15.63
CA ARG A 72 -6.10 -1.45 14.51
C ARG A 72 -5.57 -2.85 14.18
N GLU A 73 -6.45 -3.83 14.14
CA GLU A 73 -6.14 -5.15 13.60
C GLU A 73 -5.98 -5.08 12.07
N PHE A 74 -4.97 -5.76 11.55
CA PHE A 74 -4.74 -6.02 10.13
C PHE A 74 -4.01 -7.35 9.98
N TRP A 75 -4.51 -8.27 9.15
CA TRP A 75 -3.91 -9.60 8.96
C TRP A 75 -3.66 -10.36 10.26
N SER A 76 -4.64 -10.34 11.18
CA SER A 76 -4.55 -10.93 12.54
C SER A 76 -3.46 -10.34 13.45
N LEU A 77 -2.88 -9.19 13.08
CA LEU A 77 -1.89 -8.46 13.88
C LEU A 77 -2.49 -7.15 14.37
N ASP A 78 -2.33 -6.85 15.65
CA ASP A 78 -2.73 -5.56 16.19
C ASP A 78 -1.61 -4.53 15.99
N PHE A 79 -1.89 -3.46 15.24
CA PHE A 79 -0.99 -2.33 15.04
C PHE A 79 -1.39 -1.17 15.93
N GLU A 80 -0.41 -0.52 16.57
CA GLU A 80 -0.55 0.84 17.04
C GLU A 80 -0.84 1.76 15.84
N VAL A 81 -1.77 2.69 15.99
CA VAL A 81 -2.11 3.69 14.98
C VAL A 81 -1.96 5.09 15.54
N SER A 82 -1.72 6.06 14.67
CA SER A 82 -1.59 7.45 15.06
C SER A 82 -1.98 8.41 13.91
N PRO A 83 -2.26 9.70 14.17
CA PRO A 83 -2.69 10.66 13.14
C PRO A 83 -1.66 10.97 12.05
N GLU A 84 -0.42 10.51 12.17
CA GLU A 84 0.70 10.77 11.27
C GLU A 84 0.66 9.91 10.00
N THR A 85 -0.22 8.90 9.94
CA THR A 85 -0.35 8.00 8.79
C THR A 85 -1.78 7.48 8.63
N LEU A 86 -2.04 6.79 7.52
CA LEU A 86 -3.27 6.06 7.25
C LEU A 86 -3.51 4.95 8.28
N ILE A 87 -4.76 4.80 8.74
CA ILE A 87 -5.19 3.65 9.54
C ILE A 87 -5.31 2.42 8.60
N PRO A 88 -4.75 1.24 8.95
CA PRO A 88 -4.83 0.04 8.11
C PRO A 88 -6.26 -0.31 7.68
N ARG A 89 -6.44 -0.52 6.37
CA ARG A 89 -7.74 -0.84 5.76
C ARG A 89 -7.89 -2.36 5.56
N PRO A 90 -9.09 -2.94 5.77
CA PRO A 90 -9.33 -4.35 5.48
C PRO A 90 -9.08 -4.69 4.01
N ASP A 91 -9.51 -3.81 3.09
CA ASP A 91 -9.29 -4.01 1.64
C ASP A 91 -7.80 -4.16 1.27
N SER A 92 -6.89 -3.59 2.08
CA SER A 92 -5.44 -3.73 1.88
C SER A 92 -4.93 -5.15 2.16
N GLU A 93 -5.71 -6.02 2.81
CA GLU A 93 -5.36 -7.43 3.00
C GLU A 93 -5.28 -8.18 1.66
N THR A 94 -6.02 -7.72 0.64
CA THR A 94 -5.91 -8.25 -0.74
C THR A 94 -4.50 -8.10 -1.32
N LEU A 95 -3.70 -7.13 -0.86
CA LEU A 95 -2.29 -7.04 -1.26
C LEU A 95 -1.50 -8.23 -0.70
N ILE A 96 -1.72 -8.59 0.56
CA ILE A 96 -1.04 -9.75 1.18
C ILE A 96 -1.47 -11.02 0.47
N GLU A 97 -2.76 -11.21 0.18
CA GLU A 97 -3.25 -12.34 -0.62
C GLU A 97 -2.57 -12.41 -2.00
N ALA A 98 -2.45 -11.26 -2.69
CA ALA A 98 -1.79 -11.18 -3.98
C ALA A 98 -0.30 -11.54 -3.90
N VAL A 99 0.38 -11.14 -2.83
CA VAL A 99 1.77 -11.50 -2.52
C VAL A 99 1.90 -13.01 -2.33
N LEU A 100 1.03 -13.62 -1.52
CA LEU A 100 1.08 -15.06 -1.24
C LEU A 100 0.81 -15.90 -2.48
N ALA A 101 -0.06 -15.43 -3.37
CA ALA A 101 -0.30 -16.04 -4.67
C ALA A 101 0.88 -15.84 -5.64
N ALA A 102 1.59 -14.71 -5.55
CA ALA A 102 2.76 -14.41 -6.35
C ALA A 102 4.00 -15.25 -5.95
N PHE A 103 4.07 -15.66 -4.69
CA PHE A 103 5.17 -16.43 -4.11
C PHE A 103 4.66 -17.67 -3.35
N PRO A 104 4.30 -18.75 -4.07
CA PRO A 104 3.86 -19.99 -3.45
C PRO A 104 4.95 -20.63 -2.57
N ASP A 105 6.22 -20.56 -3.00
CA ASP A 105 7.36 -20.91 -2.15
C ASP A 105 7.77 -19.72 -1.26
N ARG A 106 7.49 -19.83 0.04
CA ARG A 106 7.81 -18.80 1.04
C ARG A 106 9.31 -18.63 1.27
N ARG A 107 10.16 -19.55 0.79
CA ARG A 107 11.62 -19.40 0.84
C ARG A 107 12.17 -18.48 -0.25
N ALA A 108 11.40 -18.24 -1.31
CA ALA A 108 11.82 -17.45 -2.46
C ALA A 108 11.97 -15.95 -2.14
N VAL A 109 11.32 -15.47 -1.06
CA VAL A 109 11.38 -14.07 -0.65
C VAL A 109 12.35 -13.92 0.52
N ARG A 110 13.42 -13.15 0.31
CA ARG A 110 14.44 -12.86 1.34
C ARG A 110 14.54 -11.37 1.63
N ARG A 111 14.19 -10.52 0.67
CA ARG A 111 14.26 -9.05 0.77
C ARG A 111 12.93 -8.43 0.39
N VAL A 112 12.31 -7.75 1.35
CA VAL A 112 11.05 -7.04 1.16
C VAL A 112 11.29 -5.55 1.33
N LEU A 113 10.75 -4.75 0.41
CA LEU A 113 10.69 -3.29 0.50
C LEU A 113 9.23 -2.87 0.63
N ASP A 114 8.93 -1.93 1.52
CA ASP A 114 7.61 -1.32 1.64
C ASP A 114 7.75 0.21 1.52
N LEU A 115 7.12 0.76 0.48
CA LEU A 115 7.22 2.17 0.12
C LEU A 115 5.94 2.90 0.57
N GLY A 116 6.07 3.88 1.46
CA GLY A 116 4.93 4.48 2.15
C GLY A 116 4.41 3.56 3.27
N THR A 117 5.33 3.05 4.09
CA THR A 117 5.06 1.97 5.04
C THR A 117 4.04 2.33 6.12
N GLY A 118 3.87 3.62 6.45
CA GLY A 118 2.86 4.09 7.38
C GLY A 118 2.98 3.45 8.76
N THR A 119 2.00 2.62 9.13
CA THR A 119 2.03 1.84 10.38
C THR A 119 2.98 0.64 10.35
N GLY A 120 3.50 0.30 9.17
CA GLY A 120 4.25 -0.93 8.89
C GLY A 120 3.37 -2.13 8.57
N CYS A 121 2.04 -1.97 8.44
CA CYS A 121 1.13 -3.10 8.39
C CYS A 121 1.37 -4.06 7.22
N LEU A 122 1.63 -3.55 6.01
CA LEU A 122 1.93 -4.37 4.84
C LEU A 122 3.24 -5.14 5.01
N LEU A 123 4.33 -4.44 5.36
CA LEU A 123 5.63 -5.05 5.57
C LEU A 123 5.58 -6.13 6.65
N LEU A 124 5.02 -5.80 7.81
CA LEU A 124 5.04 -6.68 8.99
C LEU A 124 4.14 -7.89 8.78
N ALA A 125 2.98 -7.73 8.14
CA ALA A 125 2.15 -8.86 7.72
C ALA A 125 2.87 -9.75 6.69
N ALA A 126 3.58 -9.17 5.71
CA ALA A 126 4.38 -9.98 4.80
C ALA A 126 5.49 -10.75 5.55
N LEU A 127 6.16 -10.16 6.53
CA LEU A 127 7.22 -10.83 7.29
C LEU A 127 6.75 -11.99 8.16
N THR A 128 5.46 -12.03 8.57
CA THR A 128 4.89 -13.21 9.22
C THR A 128 4.72 -14.38 8.25
N GLU A 129 4.43 -14.09 6.98
CA GLU A 129 4.25 -15.09 5.93
C GLU A 129 5.56 -15.59 5.29
N PHE A 130 6.64 -14.80 5.37
CA PHE A 130 7.96 -15.13 4.82
C PHE A 130 9.01 -15.20 5.93
N PRO A 131 9.18 -16.33 6.66
CA PRO A 131 9.98 -16.40 7.88
C PRO A 131 11.47 -16.07 7.73
N TRP A 132 12.02 -16.17 6.52
CA TRP A 132 13.44 -15.90 6.23
C TRP A 132 13.70 -14.53 5.61
N ALA A 133 12.65 -13.73 5.44
CA ALA A 133 12.77 -12.39 4.86
C ALA A 133 13.26 -11.36 5.87
N PHE A 134 14.00 -10.38 5.37
CA PHE A 134 14.27 -9.11 6.02
C PHE A 134 13.56 -7.99 5.27
N GLY A 135 12.90 -7.11 6.02
CA GLY A 135 12.09 -6.02 5.49
C GLY A 135 12.74 -4.65 5.67
N VAL A 136 12.55 -3.77 4.70
CA VAL A 136 12.85 -2.34 4.83
C VAL A 136 11.57 -1.56 4.52
N GLY A 137 11.10 -0.78 5.48
CA GLY A 137 9.97 0.14 5.31
C GLY A 137 10.47 1.57 5.16
N LEU A 138 9.92 2.32 4.21
CA LEU A 138 10.17 3.75 4.06
C LEU A 138 8.89 4.53 4.19
N ASP A 139 8.96 5.63 4.92
CA ASP A 139 7.91 6.64 4.89
C ASP A 139 8.52 8.02 4.70
N ARG A 140 7.82 8.91 4.00
CA ARG A 140 8.27 10.31 3.89
C ARG A 140 8.17 11.02 5.23
N THR A 141 7.25 10.59 6.09
CA THR A 141 7.01 11.16 7.42
C THR A 141 7.86 10.43 8.46
N PRO A 142 8.84 11.10 9.11
CA PRO A 142 9.69 10.45 10.13
C PRO A 142 8.90 9.83 11.29
N LEU A 143 7.78 10.44 11.68
CA LEU A 143 6.91 9.91 12.73
C LEU A 143 6.18 8.63 12.32
N ALA A 144 5.83 8.47 11.04
CA ALA A 144 5.25 7.22 10.53
C ALA A 144 6.31 6.10 10.51
N ALA A 145 7.53 6.38 10.05
CA ALA A 145 8.64 5.42 10.13
C ALA A 145 8.94 5.01 11.59
N ALA A 146 8.89 5.95 12.53
CA ALA A 146 9.04 5.67 13.96
C ALA A 146 7.89 4.82 14.51
N LEU A 147 6.64 5.07 14.11
CA LEU A 147 5.48 4.24 14.45
C LEU A 147 5.65 2.80 13.94
N ALA A 148 6.02 2.64 12.67
CA ALA A 148 6.25 1.32 12.07
C ALA A 148 7.35 0.53 12.81
N TRP A 149 8.41 1.22 13.25
CA TRP A 149 9.43 0.62 14.11
C TRP A 149 8.89 0.17 15.47
N ARG A 150 8.05 0.97 16.13
CA ARG A 150 7.39 0.57 17.40
C ARG A 150 6.52 -0.67 17.19
N ASN A 151 5.73 -0.68 16.13
CA ASN A 151 4.89 -1.83 15.76
C ASN A 151 5.73 -3.09 15.50
N ALA A 152 6.84 -2.98 14.78
CA ALA A 152 7.74 -4.12 14.54
C ALA A 152 8.27 -4.70 15.85
N ARG A 153 8.66 -3.85 16.81
CA ARG A 153 9.11 -4.33 18.13
C ARG A 153 7.99 -4.98 18.91
N ARG A 154 6.81 -4.36 18.94
CA ARG A 154 5.63 -4.87 19.65
C ARG A 154 5.18 -6.24 19.14
N LEU A 155 5.30 -6.46 17.83
CA LEU A 155 4.95 -7.70 17.16
C LEU A 155 6.10 -8.73 17.11
N GLY A 156 7.24 -8.47 17.77
CA GLY A 156 8.37 -9.40 17.79
C GLY A 156 9.17 -9.51 16.49
N LEU A 157 8.96 -8.58 15.55
CA LEU A 157 9.61 -8.54 14.22
C LEU A 157 10.75 -7.52 14.13
N GLY A 158 11.10 -6.83 15.22
CA GLY A 158 12.09 -5.75 15.22
C GLY A 158 13.51 -6.12 14.79
N THR A 159 13.88 -7.41 14.82
CA THR A 159 15.18 -7.91 14.29
C THR A 159 15.13 -8.24 12.80
N ARG A 160 13.94 -8.25 12.21
CA ARG A 160 13.68 -8.63 10.81
C ARG A 160 13.18 -7.45 9.97
N ALA A 161 13.06 -6.27 10.55
CA ALA A 161 12.61 -5.07 9.86
C ALA A 161 13.46 -3.85 10.23
N ALA A 162 13.74 -3.01 9.25
CA ALA A 162 14.31 -1.68 9.43
C ALA A 162 13.39 -0.63 8.82
N PHE A 163 13.37 0.58 9.40
CA PHE A 163 12.52 1.67 8.95
C PHE A 163 13.33 2.94 8.75
N LEU A 164 13.07 3.64 7.65
CA LEU A 164 13.80 4.84 7.25
C LEU A 164 12.81 5.94 6.86
N ALA A 165 13.16 7.19 7.19
CA ALA A 165 12.47 8.33 6.64
C ALA A 165 13.06 8.67 5.25
N GLY A 166 12.23 8.72 4.21
CA GLY A 166 12.70 8.98 2.86
C GLY A 166 11.59 9.18 1.83
N ASP A 167 11.93 9.88 0.76
CA ASP A 167 11.04 10.10 -0.39
C ASP A 167 11.16 8.92 -1.36
N TRP A 168 10.17 8.04 -1.33
CA TRP A 168 10.09 6.85 -2.17
C TRP A 168 11.41 6.03 -2.19
N ALA A 169 11.85 5.65 -3.38
CA ALA A 169 13.03 4.83 -3.62
C ALA A 169 14.36 5.60 -3.61
N ARG A 170 14.34 6.94 -3.45
CA ARG A 170 15.52 7.79 -3.71
C ARG A 170 16.70 7.45 -2.80
N ALA A 171 16.42 7.08 -1.54
CA ALA A 171 17.42 6.72 -0.56
C ALA A 171 17.82 5.22 -0.60
N ILE A 172 17.23 4.43 -1.51
CA ILE A 172 17.38 2.98 -1.53
C ILE A 172 18.24 2.51 -2.70
N ALA A 173 19.22 1.70 -2.37
CA ALA A 173 20.03 0.95 -3.31
C ALA A 173 19.82 -0.56 -3.13
N GLY A 174 20.03 -1.31 -4.21
CA GLY A 174 19.87 -2.76 -4.22
C GLY A 174 18.59 -3.24 -4.89
N ARG A 175 18.42 -4.57 -4.86
CA ARG A 175 17.28 -5.27 -5.44
C ARG A 175 16.54 -6.08 -4.37
N PHE A 176 15.22 -6.15 -4.54
CA PHE A 176 14.28 -6.79 -3.63
C PHE A 176 13.46 -7.85 -4.36
N ASP A 177 13.14 -8.92 -3.64
CA ASP A 177 12.30 -10.00 -4.17
C ASP A 177 10.84 -9.55 -4.18
N LEU A 178 10.46 -8.72 -3.20
CA LEU A 178 9.12 -8.16 -3.07
C LEU A 178 9.19 -6.65 -2.79
N VAL A 179 8.42 -5.87 -3.53
CA VAL A 179 8.15 -4.45 -3.24
C VAL A 179 6.65 -4.27 -2.98
N LEU A 180 6.29 -3.65 -1.86
CA LEU A 180 4.93 -3.33 -1.46
C LEU A 180 4.73 -1.82 -1.49
N CYS A 181 3.51 -1.38 -1.81
CA CYS A 181 3.12 0.01 -1.68
C CYS A 181 1.60 0.15 -1.65
N ASN A 182 1.08 0.87 -0.65
CA ASN A 182 -0.23 1.48 -0.71
C ASN A 182 -0.05 3.01 -0.86
N PRO A 183 0.08 3.52 -2.10
CA PRO A 183 0.34 4.94 -2.32
C PRO A 183 -0.92 5.78 -2.13
N PRO A 184 -0.79 7.10 -1.88
CA PRO A 184 -1.94 8.00 -1.94
C PRO A 184 -2.49 8.02 -3.38
N TYR A 185 -3.79 7.77 -3.52
CA TYR A 185 -4.44 7.59 -4.82
C TYR A 185 -5.76 8.35 -4.99
N VAL A 186 -6.22 9.08 -3.96
CA VAL A 186 -7.48 9.83 -4.02
C VAL A 186 -7.25 11.11 -4.82
N PRO A 187 -8.06 11.40 -5.86
CA PRO A 187 -8.00 12.68 -6.55
C PRO A 187 -8.18 13.86 -5.59
N THR A 188 -7.36 14.90 -5.71
CA THR A 188 -7.38 16.05 -4.78
C THR A 188 -8.78 16.65 -4.61
N GLY A 189 -9.56 16.73 -5.69
CA GLY A 189 -10.92 17.28 -5.68
C GLY A 189 -11.95 16.41 -4.95
N GLU A 190 -11.66 15.13 -4.71
CA GLU A 190 -12.58 14.17 -4.07
C GLU A 190 -12.35 14.03 -2.56
N ILE A 191 -11.19 14.47 -2.05
CA ILE A 191 -10.81 14.32 -0.63
C ILE A 191 -11.86 14.93 0.31
N GLY A 192 -12.39 16.11 -0.04
CA GLY A 192 -13.42 16.78 0.76
C GLY A 192 -14.76 16.03 0.83
N GLY A 193 -15.01 15.12 -0.11
CA GLY A 193 -16.21 14.28 -0.17
C GLY A 193 -16.06 12.91 0.51
N LEU A 194 -14.87 12.59 1.04
CA LEU A 194 -14.66 11.35 1.78
C LEU A 194 -15.45 11.32 3.10
N MET A 195 -15.54 10.14 3.71
CA MET A 195 -16.12 9.98 5.04
C MET A 195 -15.48 10.95 6.04
N PRO A 196 -16.24 11.56 6.96
CA PRO A 196 -15.72 12.54 7.92
C PRO A 196 -14.51 12.05 8.71
N GLU A 197 -14.49 10.77 9.09
CA GLU A 197 -13.37 10.09 9.74
C GLU A 197 -12.07 10.23 8.94
N VAL A 198 -12.14 10.06 7.63
CA VAL A 198 -10.98 10.07 6.75
C VAL A 198 -10.60 11.51 6.40
N ALA A 199 -11.58 12.30 5.93
CA ALA A 199 -11.34 13.67 5.47
C ALA A 199 -10.81 14.60 6.57
N ARG A 200 -11.17 14.37 7.84
CA ARG A 200 -10.84 15.26 8.97
C ARG A 200 -9.68 14.78 9.83
N TYR A 201 -9.44 13.47 9.92
CA TYR A 201 -8.50 12.90 10.91
C TYR A 201 -7.36 12.10 10.32
N GLU A 202 -7.36 11.83 9.01
CA GLU A 202 -6.22 11.21 8.34
C GLU A 202 -5.43 12.23 7.54
N PRO A 203 -4.09 12.10 7.49
CA PRO A 203 -3.26 13.13 6.90
C PRO A 203 -3.44 13.17 5.39
N ALA A 204 -3.66 14.37 4.84
CA ALA A 204 -3.83 14.57 3.39
C ALA A 204 -2.67 13.97 2.58
N SER A 205 -1.46 13.93 3.12
CA SER A 205 -0.30 13.32 2.46
C SER A 205 -0.42 11.80 2.23
N ALA A 206 -1.26 11.10 3.00
CA ALA A 206 -1.54 9.68 2.82
C ALA A 206 -2.75 9.42 1.90
N LEU A 207 -3.48 10.47 1.49
CA LEU A 207 -4.68 10.37 0.67
C LEU A 207 -4.47 10.95 -0.74
N ASP A 208 -3.87 12.13 -0.83
CA ASP A 208 -3.82 12.96 -2.04
C ASP A 208 -2.89 12.40 -3.12
N GLY A 209 -3.51 11.76 -4.12
CA GLY A 209 -2.84 11.26 -5.33
C GLY A 209 -2.70 12.31 -6.43
N GLY A 210 -2.98 13.59 -6.18
CA GLY A 210 -2.96 14.66 -7.18
C GLY A 210 -4.26 14.76 -7.97
N MET A 211 -4.26 15.51 -9.07
CA MET A 211 -5.49 15.87 -9.80
C MET A 211 -6.31 14.66 -10.27
N ASP A 212 -5.65 13.60 -10.72
CA ASP A 212 -6.25 12.36 -11.24
C ASP A 212 -6.03 11.15 -10.31
N GLY A 213 -5.42 11.37 -9.14
CA GLY A 213 -5.05 10.29 -8.22
C GLY A 213 -3.84 9.47 -8.67
N LEU A 214 -3.15 9.84 -9.76
CA LEU A 214 -2.08 9.02 -10.35
C LEU A 214 -0.65 9.47 -10.05
N ARG A 215 -0.47 10.59 -9.33
CA ARG A 215 0.84 11.22 -9.09
C ARG A 215 1.85 10.26 -8.46
N ALA A 216 1.44 9.51 -7.43
CA ALA A 216 2.32 8.60 -6.73
C ALA A 216 2.76 7.43 -7.62
N TYR A 217 1.83 6.82 -8.38
CA TYR A 217 2.17 5.75 -9.33
C TYR A 217 3.15 6.23 -10.41
N ALA A 218 2.95 7.44 -10.93
CA ALA A 218 3.84 8.03 -11.94
C ALA A 218 5.28 8.22 -11.43
N ALA A 219 5.45 8.53 -10.14
CA ALA A 219 6.77 8.62 -9.50
C ALA A 219 7.37 7.24 -9.15
N LEU A 220 6.54 6.30 -8.70
CA LEU A 220 6.95 4.99 -8.21
C LEU A 220 7.34 4.01 -9.32
N LEU A 221 6.48 3.87 -10.34
CA LEU A 221 6.58 2.78 -11.31
C LEU A 221 7.91 2.75 -12.08
N PRO A 222 8.50 3.90 -12.50
CA PRO A 222 9.82 3.91 -13.14
C PRO A 222 10.95 3.38 -12.24
N GLU A 223 10.86 3.60 -10.93
CA GLU A 223 11.89 3.16 -9.97
C GLU A 223 11.86 1.64 -9.74
N LEU A 224 10.69 1.00 -9.91
CA LEU A 224 10.52 -0.44 -9.63
C LEU A 224 11.44 -1.31 -10.49
N THR A 225 11.74 -0.92 -11.72
CA THR A 225 12.63 -1.68 -12.62
C THR A 225 14.06 -1.77 -12.08
N ARG A 226 14.53 -0.73 -11.37
CA ARG A 226 15.83 -0.74 -10.68
C ARG A 226 15.78 -1.53 -9.38
N LEU A 227 14.65 -1.46 -8.66
CA LEU A 227 14.48 -2.04 -7.33
C LEU A 227 14.14 -3.53 -7.34
N LEU A 228 13.53 -4.07 -8.40
CA LEU A 228 13.12 -5.46 -8.43
C LEU A 228 14.28 -6.40 -8.78
N ALA A 229 14.37 -7.52 -8.09
CA ALA A 229 15.16 -8.67 -8.53
C ALA A 229 14.56 -9.23 -9.84
N PRO A 230 15.34 -9.97 -10.67
CA PRO A 230 14.82 -10.53 -11.93
C PRO A 230 13.57 -11.41 -11.76
N SER A 231 13.48 -12.16 -10.66
CA SER A 231 12.32 -12.97 -10.27
C SER A 231 11.38 -12.28 -9.28
N GLY A 232 11.63 -11.01 -8.97
CA GLY A 232 10.88 -10.25 -7.99
C GLY A 232 9.53 -9.77 -8.51
N ALA A 233 8.68 -9.31 -7.59
CA ALA A 233 7.41 -8.70 -7.92
C ALA A 233 7.16 -7.44 -7.07
N ALA A 234 6.49 -6.46 -7.67
CA ALA A 234 5.87 -5.36 -6.95
C ALA A 234 4.37 -5.61 -6.80
N VAL A 235 3.82 -5.32 -5.63
CA VAL A 235 2.37 -5.37 -5.38
C VAL A 235 1.94 -4.00 -4.88
N LEU A 236 1.11 -3.33 -5.68
CA LEU A 236 0.65 -1.96 -5.43
C LEU A 236 -0.85 -1.95 -5.19
N GLU A 237 -1.31 -1.21 -4.18
CA GLU A 237 -2.73 -0.94 -4.00
C GLU A 237 -3.28 -0.08 -5.14
N LEU A 238 -4.56 -0.19 -5.44
CA LEU A 238 -5.25 0.53 -6.49
C LEU A 238 -6.49 1.23 -5.92
N GLY A 239 -6.65 2.50 -6.30
CA GLY A 239 -7.92 3.21 -6.17
C GLY A 239 -8.97 2.62 -7.11
N HIS A 240 -10.25 2.77 -6.73
CA HIS A 240 -11.36 2.31 -7.55
C HIS A 240 -11.31 2.97 -8.94
N GLY A 241 -11.47 2.17 -10.00
CA GLY A 241 -11.42 2.65 -11.39
C GLY A 241 -10.03 2.95 -11.96
N GLN A 242 -8.95 2.83 -11.18
CA GLN A 242 -7.59 3.19 -11.63
C GLN A 242 -6.80 2.05 -12.28
N ALA A 243 -7.29 0.81 -12.21
CA ALA A 243 -6.56 -0.39 -12.63
C ALA A 243 -5.98 -0.29 -14.06
N GLY A 244 -6.78 0.18 -15.03
CA GLY A 244 -6.33 0.33 -16.42
C GLY A 244 -5.22 1.38 -16.58
N ALA A 245 -5.36 2.54 -15.93
CA ALA A 245 -4.40 3.62 -16.01
C ALA A 245 -3.05 3.24 -15.37
N VAL A 246 -3.10 2.63 -14.18
CA VAL A 246 -1.89 2.19 -13.45
C VAL A 246 -1.21 1.03 -14.18
N ALA A 247 -1.97 0.08 -14.74
CA ALA A 247 -1.40 -0.97 -15.58
C ALA A 247 -0.69 -0.41 -16.82
N GLY A 248 -1.28 0.59 -17.48
CA GLY A 248 -0.66 1.28 -18.61
C GLY A 248 0.65 1.97 -18.23
N LEU A 249 0.71 2.61 -17.07
CA LEU A 249 1.95 3.21 -16.55
C LEU A 249 3.02 2.14 -16.25
N ALA A 250 2.62 1.02 -15.63
CA ALA A 250 3.53 -0.05 -15.26
C ALA A 250 4.13 -0.76 -16.49
N ILE A 251 3.32 -0.98 -17.53
CA ILE A 251 3.78 -1.53 -18.81
C ILE A 251 4.80 -0.61 -19.47
N ARG A 252 4.54 0.71 -19.49
CA ARG A 252 5.51 1.70 -20.01
C ARG A 252 6.81 1.72 -19.22
N ALA A 253 6.77 1.45 -17.92
CA ALA A 253 7.95 1.32 -17.06
C ALA A 253 8.75 0.02 -17.27
N GLY A 254 8.27 -0.91 -18.11
CA GLY A 254 8.95 -2.18 -18.41
C GLY A 254 8.50 -3.36 -17.54
N LEU A 255 7.32 -3.28 -16.93
CA LEU A 255 6.73 -4.36 -16.14
C LEU A 255 5.70 -5.14 -16.97
N THR A 256 5.53 -6.41 -16.63
CA THR A 256 4.32 -7.19 -16.91
C THR A 256 3.37 -7.03 -15.74
N THR A 257 2.05 -7.05 -15.98
CA THR A 257 1.05 -6.74 -14.96
C THR A 257 -0.05 -7.79 -14.89
N SER A 258 -0.48 -8.13 -13.69
CA SER A 258 -1.78 -8.77 -13.45
C SER A 258 -2.53 -8.03 -12.34
N ILE A 259 -3.86 -8.13 -12.33
CA ILE A 259 -4.73 -7.45 -11.38
C ILE A 259 -5.38 -8.48 -10.46
N ARG A 260 -5.48 -8.17 -9.18
CA ARG A 260 -6.23 -8.93 -8.18
C ARG A 260 -7.34 -8.06 -7.62
N ALA A 261 -8.53 -8.64 -7.58
CA ALA A 261 -9.69 -8.03 -6.98
C ALA A 261 -9.86 -8.50 -5.53
N ASP A 262 -10.51 -7.69 -4.71
CA ASP A 262 -10.97 -8.08 -3.39
C ASP A 262 -12.16 -9.05 -3.47
N LEU A 263 -12.68 -9.46 -2.30
CA LEU A 263 -13.84 -10.35 -2.19
C LEU A 263 -15.12 -9.75 -2.79
N ALA A 264 -15.21 -8.43 -2.94
CA ALA A 264 -16.32 -7.74 -3.59
C ALA A 264 -16.14 -7.63 -5.11
N GLY A 265 -15.05 -8.18 -5.67
CA GLY A 265 -14.74 -8.13 -7.09
C GLY A 265 -14.16 -6.78 -7.55
N ILE A 266 -13.79 -5.90 -6.63
CA ILE A 266 -13.20 -4.60 -6.95
C ILE A 266 -11.68 -4.77 -7.14
N PRO A 267 -11.09 -4.33 -8.26
CA PRO A 267 -9.64 -4.31 -8.43
C PRO A 267 -8.95 -3.55 -7.31
N ARG A 268 -8.12 -4.24 -6.52
CA ARG A 268 -7.38 -3.65 -5.38
C ARG A 268 -5.88 -3.76 -5.47
N ALA A 269 -5.34 -4.77 -6.14
CA ALA A 269 -3.90 -4.93 -6.23
C ALA A 269 -3.43 -5.11 -7.67
N LEU A 270 -2.40 -4.36 -8.05
CA LEU A 270 -1.62 -4.63 -9.26
C LEU A 270 -0.36 -5.41 -8.85
N VAL A 271 -0.12 -6.55 -9.51
CA VAL A 271 1.12 -7.31 -9.41
C VAL A 271 1.96 -7.04 -10.65
N GLY A 272 3.07 -6.33 -10.46
CA GLY A 272 4.06 -5.99 -11.48
C GLY A 272 5.28 -6.91 -11.41
N ARG A 273 5.78 -7.41 -12.54
CA ARG A 273 7.05 -8.17 -12.62
C ARG A 273 7.94 -7.62 -13.73
N PRO A 274 9.28 -7.64 -13.59
CA PRO A 274 10.18 -7.25 -14.67
C PRO A 274 9.89 -8.04 -15.95
N GLN A 275 9.88 -7.37 -17.10
CA GLN A 275 9.92 -8.08 -18.39
C GLN A 275 11.27 -8.78 -18.51
N GLY A 276 11.28 -10.10 -18.73
CA GLY A 276 12.53 -10.85 -18.93
C GLY A 276 13.37 -10.25 -20.07
N GLU A 277 14.69 -10.34 -19.96
CA GLU A 277 15.67 -9.66 -20.85
C GLU A 277 15.56 -10.02 -22.36
N GLY A 278 14.66 -10.93 -22.76
CA GLY A 278 14.47 -11.34 -24.15
C GLY A 278 13.58 -10.45 -25.03
N ALA A 279 12.77 -9.54 -24.48
CA ALA A 279 11.77 -8.80 -25.28
C ALA A 279 12.22 -7.40 -25.75
N GLY A 280 13.10 -6.73 -25.00
CA GLY A 280 13.57 -5.37 -25.34
C GLY A 280 14.57 -5.31 -26.50
N SER A 281 15.32 -6.39 -26.72
CA SER A 281 16.33 -6.46 -27.78
C SER A 281 15.73 -6.68 -29.18
N ALA A 282 14.49 -7.16 -29.28
CA ALA A 282 13.79 -7.31 -30.55
C ALA A 282 13.28 -5.96 -31.09
N LYS A 283 12.81 -5.07 -30.22
CA LYS A 283 12.31 -3.74 -30.62
C LYS A 283 13.43 -2.80 -31.08
N ASN A 284 14.61 -2.86 -30.46
CA ASN A 284 15.76 -2.06 -30.92
C ASN A 284 16.44 -2.60 -32.19
N ARG A 285 16.31 -3.90 -32.51
CA ARG A 285 16.84 -4.46 -33.77
C ARG A 285 15.95 -4.17 -34.98
N LEU A 286 14.63 -4.09 -34.77
CA LEU A 286 13.69 -3.74 -35.84
C LEU A 286 13.70 -2.23 -36.17
N ALA A 287 14.02 -1.37 -35.19
CA ALA A 287 14.19 0.07 -35.42
C ALA A 287 15.50 0.41 -36.16
N SER A 288 16.56 -0.38 -35.95
CA SER A 288 17.83 -0.21 -36.70
C SER A 288 17.81 -0.78 -38.11
N GLN A 289 16.84 -1.63 -38.46
CA GLN A 289 16.70 -2.21 -39.82
C GLN A 289 15.67 -1.50 -40.71
N SER A 290 14.87 -0.58 -40.16
CA SER A 290 13.84 0.16 -40.90
C SER A 290 14.22 1.61 -41.25
N GLY A 291 15.44 2.04 -40.90
CA GLY A 291 15.95 3.41 -41.14
C GLY A 291 16.80 3.61 -42.39
N GLU A 292 17.13 2.56 -43.15
CA GLU A 292 17.96 2.67 -44.38
C GLU A 292 17.21 2.13 -45.61
N SER A 293 16.09 2.77 -45.99
CA SER A 293 15.57 2.61 -47.35
C SER A 293 14.60 3.73 -47.70
N SER A 294 15.13 4.91 -47.99
CA SER A 294 14.54 5.85 -48.97
C SER A 294 15.42 7.08 -49.06
N LEU A 295 16.32 7.13 -50.05
CA LEU A 295 16.77 8.33 -50.77
C LEU A 295 17.75 7.89 -51.85
N ALA A 296 17.27 7.76 -53.09
CA ALA A 296 17.96 8.12 -54.35
C ALA A 296 17.36 7.35 -55.53
N VAL A 297 16.44 7.98 -56.25
CA VAL A 297 16.16 7.69 -57.66
C VAL A 297 16.49 8.97 -58.43
N GLY A 298 17.42 8.90 -59.37
CA GLY A 298 17.72 10.05 -60.24
C GLY A 298 18.96 9.91 -61.12
N ALA A 299 18.77 9.28 -62.28
CA ALA A 299 19.42 9.55 -63.58
C ALA A 299 20.86 9.04 -63.87
N GLY A 300 21.00 8.44 -65.05
CA GLY A 300 22.19 8.61 -65.91
C GLY A 300 22.89 7.33 -66.35
N ARG A 301 22.76 6.99 -67.64
CA ARG A 301 23.37 5.85 -68.34
C ARG A 301 24.90 6.00 -68.51
N GLY A 302 25.62 4.87 -68.49
CA GLY A 302 26.96 4.73 -69.07
C GLY A 302 27.47 3.27 -68.97
N PRO A 303 28.03 2.66 -70.02
CA PRO A 303 28.35 1.24 -70.03
C PRO A 303 29.65 0.89 -69.28
N ARG A 304 29.68 -0.34 -68.74
CA ARG A 304 30.79 -0.99 -68.04
C ARG A 304 32.05 -1.15 -68.92
N PRO A 305 33.24 -1.14 -68.30
CA PRO A 305 34.29 -2.10 -68.64
C PRO A 305 34.57 -3.09 -67.49
N LEU A 306 35.14 -4.23 -67.90
CA LEU A 306 35.44 -5.48 -67.20
C LEU A 306 36.74 -5.42 -66.34
N PRO A 307 37.11 -6.49 -65.59
CA PRO A 307 37.68 -6.41 -64.26
C PRO A 307 39.22 -6.42 -64.21
N TRP A 308 39.79 -5.92 -63.11
CA TRP A 308 41.16 -6.21 -62.68
C TRP A 308 41.19 -6.50 -61.16
N TYR A 309 41.66 -7.69 -60.81
CA TYR A 309 42.24 -8.07 -59.49
C TYR A 309 43.78 -8.06 -59.65
N PRO A 310 44.61 -8.31 -58.60
CA PRO A 310 44.59 -7.89 -57.19
C PRO A 310 45.93 -7.21 -56.78
N GLY A 311 45.98 -6.72 -55.54
CA GLY A 311 47.21 -6.34 -54.82
C GLY A 311 46.90 -6.07 -53.36
#